data_AF-I0H4D4-F1
#
_entry.id   AF-I0H4D4-F1
#
_cell.length_a   1.000
_cell.length_b   1.000
_cell.length_c   1.000
_cell.angle_alpha   90.00
_cell.angle_beta   90.00
_cell.angle_gamma   90.00
#
_symmetry.space_group_name_H-M   'P 1'
#
loop_
_entity.id
_entity.type
_entity.pdbx_description
1 polymer ?
#
loop_
_entity_poly.entity_id
_entity_poly.type
_entity_poly.pdbx_seq_one_letter_code
_entity_poly.pdbx_strand_id
1 'polypeptide(L)'
;MIRHPGDVADPERFLKFEHGYRDGLHSYTVAVDQSDLPSPVWPGLQKHDHYSEDPGLNPWHRHGINNWYGESLAVWRALTWALTAGRSRYVIPCYLRDEVAQCLGVDRSAIQLVRWEYEVDIELPDRETADYGFVPARTNSFLRPSEDTWDSDHVGFAGLFELNSFQQLTDIDRMLAGDTCSELTVFALHRSGRRDTLAAALSQIDRPDLAAILEPGEIFVDMAVDRECGAFPRSYLTVKTPHETRQVDHLADHFSQAFRRYLDMVGQIHTLNEFHAAIDGLLAPPHTAGLHQG
;
A
#
# COMPACT_ATOMS: atom_id res chain seq x y z
N MET A 1 -17.60 3.19 20.84
CA MET A 1 -18.93 3.50 20.28
C MET A 1 -19.04 2.67 19.00
N ILE A 2 -19.77 1.55 19.03
CA ILE A 2 -19.82 0.61 17.91
C ILE A 2 -20.80 1.18 16.88
N ARG A 3 -20.32 1.62 15.71
CA ARG A 3 -21.21 2.02 14.61
C ARG A 3 -22.04 0.82 14.17
N HIS A 4 -23.30 1.05 13.80
CA HIS A 4 -24.14 -0.01 13.26
C HIS A 4 -23.61 -0.46 11.89
N PRO A 5 -23.70 -1.77 11.56
CA PRO A 5 -23.45 -2.24 10.20
C PRO A 5 -24.43 -1.51 9.27
N GLY A 6 -23.92 -0.59 8.45
CA GLY A 6 -24.72 0.22 7.52
C GLY A 6 -24.44 1.73 7.54
N ASP A 7 -23.74 2.27 8.55
CA ASP A 7 -23.23 3.65 8.48
C ASP A 7 -22.02 3.68 7.55
N VAL A 8 -22.27 3.96 6.29
CA VAL A 8 -21.25 4.13 5.26
C VAL A 8 -20.38 5.33 5.65
N ALA A 9 -19.10 5.07 5.94
CA ALA A 9 -18.14 6.14 6.18
C ALA A 9 -18.07 7.06 4.95
N ASP A 10 -18.08 8.37 5.18
CA ASP A 10 -17.99 9.36 4.11
C ASP A 10 -16.64 9.19 3.38
N PRO A 11 -16.65 8.86 2.07
CA PRO A 11 -15.42 8.61 1.33
C PRO A 11 -14.48 9.81 1.27
N GLU A 12 -14.97 11.04 1.49
CA GLU A 12 -14.06 12.19 1.59
C GLU A 12 -13.11 12.08 2.77
N ARG A 13 -13.48 11.38 3.85
CA ARG A 13 -12.65 11.35 5.06
C ARG A 13 -11.39 10.50 4.91
N PHE A 14 -11.44 9.40 4.16
CA PHE A 14 -10.31 8.47 4.05
C PHE A 14 -9.43 8.71 2.80
N LEU A 15 -9.73 9.74 2.01
CA LEU A 15 -8.95 10.16 0.84
C LEU A 15 -8.60 11.66 0.87
N LYS A 16 -8.94 12.39 1.93
CA LYS A 16 -8.57 13.80 2.07
C LYS A 16 -7.13 13.94 2.55
N PHE A 17 -6.24 14.24 1.62
CA PHE A 17 -4.85 14.50 1.92
C PHE A 17 -4.67 15.86 2.58
N GLU A 18 -3.81 15.88 3.60
CA GLU A 18 -3.24 17.10 4.13
C GLU A 18 -1.87 17.32 3.49
N HIS A 19 -1.65 18.51 2.94
CA HIS A 19 -0.40 18.89 2.29
C HIS A 19 0.49 19.69 3.23
N GLY A 20 1.79 19.40 3.20
CA GLY A 20 2.83 20.17 3.89
C GLY A 20 4.17 20.09 3.15
N TYR A 21 5.13 20.91 3.58
CA TYR A 21 6.52 20.81 3.13
C TYR A 21 7.41 20.53 4.33
N ARG A 22 8.10 19.39 4.32
CA ARG A 22 8.88 18.88 5.45
C ARG A 22 10.10 18.13 4.93
N ASP A 23 11.23 18.31 5.61
CA ASP A 23 12.49 17.60 5.31
C ASP A 23 12.89 17.69 3.83
N GLY A 24 12.66 18.85 3.21
CA GLY A 24 13.01 19.09 1.80
C GLY A 24 12.04 18.51 0.77
N LEU A 25 10.89 17.98 1.18
CA LEU A 25 9.90 17.34 0.30
C LEU A 25 8.49 17.90 0.52
N HIS A 26 7.69 17.90 -0.53
CA HIS A 26 6.24 18.03 -0.38
C HIS A 26 5.69 16.69 0.09
N SER A 27 4.94 16.73 1.19
CA SER A 27 4.30 15.58 1.82
C SER A 27 2.80 15.73 1.75
N TYR A 28 2.13 14.67 1.31
CA TYR A 28 0.68 14.55 1.30
C TYR A 28 0.34 13.34 2.14
N THR A 29 -0.39 13.53 3.23
CA THR A 29 -0.70 12.44 4.15
C THR A 29 -2.21 12.37 4.39
N VAL A 30 -2.76 11.16 4.29
CA VAL A 30 -4.05 10.84 4.89
C VAL A 30 -3.77 10.07 6.18
N ALA A 31 -4.43 10.47 7.27
CA ALA A 31 -4.50 9.72 8.52
C ALA A 31 -5.97 9.39 8.79
N VAL A 32 -6.29 8.11 8.94
CA VAL A 32 -7.67 7.66 9.12
C VAL A 32 -7.76 6.87 10.41
N ASP A 33 -8.61 7.33 11.32
CA ASP A 33 -8.98 6.53 12.48
C ASP A 33 -9.69 5.27 11.99
N GLN A 34 -9.46 4.13 12.63
CA GLN A 34 -10.04 2.87 12.20
C GLN A 34 -11.57 2.93 12.03
N SER A 35 -12.26 3.72 12.87
CA SER A 35 -13.70 3.92 12.81
C SER A 35 -14.22 4.71 11.60
N ASP A 36 -13.32 5.38 10.88
CA ASP A 36 -13.61 6.14 9.66
C ASP A 36 -13.17 5.41 8.39
N LEU A 37 -12.45 4.29 8.49
CA LEU A 37 -12.26 3.38 7.36
C LEU A 37 -13.60 2.71 7.04
N PRO A 38 -14.08 2.78 5.78
CA PRO A 38 -15.28 2.04 5.40
C PRO A 38 -15.08 0.55 5.67
N SER A 39 -15.96 -0.01 6.52
CA SER A 39 -16.06 -1.46 6.73
C SER A 39 -16.46 -2.16 5.43
N PRO A 40 -16.19 -3.47 5.28
CA PRO A 40 -16.64 -4.23 4.12
C PRO A 40 -18.11 -3.99 3.81
N VAL A 41 -18.41 -3.44 2.64
CA VAL A 41 -19.73 -2.88 2.34
C VAL A 41 -20.65 -3.91 1.69
N TRP A 42 -20.12 -4.79 0.84
CA TRP A 42 -20.95 -5.79 0.18
C TRP A 42 -21.29 -6.97 1.11
N PRO A 43 -22.58 -7.24 1.42
CA PRO A 43 -22.98 -8.32 2.32
C PRO A 43 -22.58 -9.72 1.84
N GLY A 44 -22.30 -9.88 0.54
CA GLY A 44 -21.81 -11.14 -0.02
C GLY A 44 -20.50 -11.60 0.62
N LEU A 45 -19.62 -10.69 1.03
CA LEU A 45 -18.35 -11.03 1.68
C LEU A 45 -18.53 -11.82 2.99
N GLN A 46 -19.64 -11.62 3.70
CA GLN A 46 -19.94 -12.32 4.96
C GLN A 46 -20.64 -13.67 4.76
N LYS A 47 -21.12 -13.97 3.54
CA LYS A 47 -21.84 -15.21 3.23
C LYS A 47 -20.92 -16.36 2.81
N HIS A 48 -19.64 -16.08 2.64
CA HIS A 48 -18.65 -17.07 2.23
C HIS A 48 -17.93 -17.58 3.48
N ASP A 49 -18.41 -18.70 4.03
CA ASP A 49 -17.75 -19.40 5.14
C ASP A 49 -16.35 -19.89 4.74
N HIS A 50 -16.16 -20.18 3.44
CA HIS A 50 -14.88 -20.52 2.82
C HIS A 50 -14.82 -19.90 1.43
N TYR A 51 -13.80 -19.07 1.18
CA TYR A 51 -13.51 -18.60 -0.16
C TYR A 51 -12.81 -19.71 -0.97
N SER A 52 -13.10 -19.78 -2.27
CA SER A 52 -12.44 -20.70 -3.19
C SER A 52 -10.94 -20.38 -3.35
N GLU A 53 -10.08 -21.36 -3.60
CA GLU A 53 -8.69 -21.08 -4.03
C GLU A 53 -8.61 -20.53 -5.46
N ASP A 54 -9.69 -20.66 -6.25
CA ASP A 54 -9.79 -20.09 -7.59
C ASP A 54 -9.89 -18.55 -7.50
N PRO A 55 -8.93 -17.79 -8.06
CA PRO A 55 -8.97 -16.33 -8.04
C PRO A 55 -10.20 -15.72 -8.71
N GLY A 56 -10.78 -16.40 -9.71
CA GLY A 56 -12.01 -15.96 -10.37
C GLY A 56 -13.26 -16.10 -9.50
N LEU A 57 -13.16 -16.86 -8.41
CA LEU A 57 -14.23 -17.12 -7.45
C LEU A 57 -13.89 -16.60 -6.04
N ASN A 58 -12.82 -15.79 -5.92
CA ASN A 58 -12.34 -15.31 -4.64
C ASN A 58 -11.91 -13.83 -4.69
N PRO A 59 -12.73 -12.91 -4.15
CA PRO A 59 -12.38 -11.50 -3.94
C PRO A 59 -11.02 -11.26 -3.29
N TRP A 60 -10.60 -12.15 -2.40
CA TRP A 60 -9.32 -12.04 -1.72
C TRP A 60 -8.17 -12.18 -2.71
N HIS A 61 -8.21 -13.19 -3.58
CA HIS A 61 -7.14 -13.45 -4.53
C HIS A 61 -7.06 -12.40 -5.63
N ARG A 62 -8.22 -11.98 -6.13
CA ARG A 62 -8.27 -11.04 -7.25
C ARG A 62 -8.05 -9.59 -6.84
N HIS A 63 -8.55 -9.17 -5.68
CA HIS A 63 -8.59 -7.75 -5.30
C HIS A 63 -7.95 -7.47 -3.93
N GLY A 64 -7.59 -8.50 -3.16
CA GLY A 64 -7.17 -8.31 -1.77
C GLY A 64 -8.31 -7.79 -0.88
N ILE A 65 -9.54 -8.21 -1.16
CA ILE A 65 -10.76 -7.81 -0.44
C ILE A 65 -11.36 -9.05 0.24
N ASN A 66 -11.68 -8.96 1.52
CA ASN A 66 -12.44 -9.97 2.25
C ASN A 66 -13.35 -9.28 3.29
N ASN A 67 -14.02 -10.07 4.12
CA ASN A 67 -14.91 -9.61 5.19
C ASN A 67 -14.21 -8.95 6.39
N TRP A 68 -12.88 -8.80 6.37
CA TRP A 68 -12.10 -8.11 7.39
C TRP A 68 -11.50 -6.81 6.86
N TYR A 69 -10.85 -6.86 5.70
CA TYR A 69 -10.06 -5.76 5.13
C TYR A 69 -10.88 -4.81 4.23
N GLY A 70 -12.00 -5.28 3.69
CA GLY A 70 -12.94 -4.46 2.92
C GLY A 70 -12.36 -3.83 1.64
N GLU A 71 -13.15 -2.96 1.03
CA GLU A 71 -12.86 -2.32 -0.25
C GLU A 71 -11.87 -1.14 -0.13
N SER A 72 -11.81 -0.51 1.05
CA SER A 72 -11.04 0.72 1.32
C SER A 72 -9.54 0.56 1.07
N LEU A 73 -8.95 -0.56 1.50
CA LEU A 73 -7.53 -0.84 1.27
C LEU A 73 -7.23 -1.09 -0.21
N ALA A 74 -8.17 -1.68 -0.95
CA ALA A 74 -8.03 -1.83 -2.39
C ALA A 74 -7.96 -0.47 -3.09
N VAL A 75 -8.73 0.52 -2.61
CA VAL A 75 -8.66 1.89 -3.11
C VAL A 75 -7.30 2.52 -2.83
N TRP A 76 -6.73 2.34 -1.65
CA TRP A 76 -5.38 2.85 -1.35
C TRP A 76 -4.32 2.21 -2.26
N ARG A 77 -4.38 0.90 -2.49
CA ARG A 77 -3.50 0.24 -3.48
C ARG A 77 -3.69 0.83 -4.88
N ALA A 78 -4.94 1.01 -5.33
CA ALA A 78 -5.22 1.57 -6.66
C ALA A 78 -4.74 3.02 -6.80
N LEU A 79 -4.88 3.83 -5.75
CA LEU A 79 -4.37 5.18 -5.69
C LEU A 79 -2.83 5.20 -5.76
N THR A 80 -2.15 4.38 -4.96
CA THR A 80 -0.69 4.19 -5.03
C THR A 80 -0.26 3.78 -6.44
N TRP A 81 -0.96 2.84 -7.06
CA TRP A 81 -0.66 2.39 -8.42
C TRP A 81 -0.83 3.50 -9.46
N ALA A 82 -1.89 4.31 -9.35
CA ALA A 82 -2.19 5.41 -10.24
C ALA A 82 -1.23 6.60 -10.06
N LEU A 83 -0.85 6.94 -8.82
CA LEU A 83 0.14 7.98 -8.52
C LEU A 83 1.49 7.65 -9.18
N THR A 84 1.85 6.38 -9.12
CA THR A 84 3.12 5.86 -9.63
C THR A 84 3.05 5.44 -11.11
N ALA A 85 1.99 5.79 -11.83
CA ALA A 85 1.84 5.54 -13.26
C ALA A 85 2.99 6.15 -14.10
N GLY A 86 3.38 5.44 -15.16
CA GLY A 86 4.43 5.88 -16.08
C GLY A 86 5.87 5.82 -15.54
N ARG A 87 6.10 5.14 -14.40
CA ARG A 87 7.41 5.02 -13.74
C ARG A 87 7.74 3.57 -13.41
N SER A 88 9.02 3.27 -13.26
CA SER A 88 9.47 2.00 -12.67
C SER A 88 9.16 2.03 -11.19
N ARG A 89 8.56 0.96 -10.67
CA ARG A 89 8.13 0.87 -9.28
C ARG A 89 8.99 -0.14 -8.54
N TYR A 90 9.48 0.27 -7.37
CA TYR A 90 10.20 -0.61 -6.46
C TYR A 90 9.52 -0.60 -5.10
N VAL A 91 9.39 -1.75 -4.48
CA VAL A 91 8.69 -1.92 -3.20
C VAL A 91 9.60 -2.53 -2.17
N ILE A 92 9.45 -2.06 -0.94
CA ILE A 92 10.03 -2.62 0.26
C ILE A 92 8.88 -3.02 1.18
N PRO A 93 8.58 -4.32 1.33
CA PRO A 93 7.64 -4.80 2.34
C PRO A 93 8.32 -4.76 3.71
N CYS A 94 7.58 -4.35 4.75
CA CYS A 94 8.07 -4.45 6.12
C CYS A 94 8.04 -5.92 6.58
N TYR A 95 9.08 -6.38 7.27
CA TYR A 95 9.25 -7.70 7.90
C TYR A 95 9.22 -8.97 7.01
N LEU A 96 8.43 -9.03 5.94
CA LEU A 96 8.14 -10.25 5.16
C LEU A 96 8.95 -10.36 3.86
N ARG A 97 10.26 -10.14 3.95
CA ARG A 97 11.16 -10.17 2.78
C ARG A 97 11.05 -11.49 1.99
N ASP A 98 11.19 -12.62 2.68
CA ASP A 98 11.36 -13.91 2.01
C ASP A 98 10.02 -14.45 1.48
N GLU A 99 8.92 -14.19 2.17
CA GLU A 99 7.55 -14.49 1.72
C GLU A 99 7.21 -13.69 0.47
N VAL A 100 7.60 -12.41 0.41
CA VAL A 100 7.42 -11.59 -0.79
C VAL A 100 8.29 -12.09 -1.93
N ALA A 101 9.54 -12.49 -1.68
CA ALA A 101 10.37 -13.11 -2.70
C ALA A 101 9.72 -14.37 -3.28
N GLN A 102 9.22 -15.27 -2.42
CA GLN A 102 8.51 -16.48 -2.83
C GLN A 102 7.24 -16.14 -3.65
N CYS A 103 6.44 -15.18 -3.19
CA CYS A 103 5.24 -14.69 -3.86
C CYS A 103 5.54 -14.18 -5.29
N LEU A 104 6.66 -13.48 -5.45
CA LEU A 104 7.09 -12.95 -6.74
C LEU A 104 7.87 -13.95 -7.60
N GLY A 105 8.11 -15.18 -7.10
CA GLY A 105 8.94 -16.18 -7.77
C GLY A 105 10.41 -15.77 -7.89
N VAL A 106 10.90 -14.97 -6.95
CA VAL A 106 12.29 -14.52 -6.87
C VAL A 106 13.07 -15.47 -5.96
N ASP A 107 14.16 -16.04 -6.48
CA ASP A 107 15.07 -16.84 -5.68
C ASP A 107 15.66 -16.00 -4.55
N ARG A 108 15.73 -16.60 -3.35
CA ARG A 108 16.22 -15.97 -2.12
C ARG A 108 17.61 -15.33 -2.28
N SER A 109 18.53 -16.00 -2.98
CA SER A 109 19.88 -15.49 -3.27
C SER A 109 19.92 -14.32 -4.27
N ALA A 110 18.82 -14.04 -4.98
CA ALA A 110 18.68 -12.95 -5.94
C ALA A 110 17.96 -11.73 -5.35
N ILE A 111 17.56 -11.77 -4.07
CA ILE A 111 16.92 -10.64 -3.40
C ILE A 111 17.93 -9.48 -3.31
N GLN A 112 17.53 -8.30 -3.76
CA GLN A 112 18.29 -7.09 -3.50
C GLN A 112 18.07 -6.67 -2.04
N LEU A 113 19.06 -6.96 -1.20
CA LEU A 113 19.02 -6.61 0.22
C LEU A 113 19.36 -5.12 0.42
N VAL A 114 18.67 -4.48 1.36
CA VAL A 114 18.90 -3.10 1.80
C VAL A 114 18.85 -3.01 3.32
N ARG A 115 19.57 -2.04 3.91
CA ARG A 115 19.74 -1.88 5.37
C ARG A 115 18.69 -0.99 6.02
N TRP A 116 17.94 -0.25 5.21
CA TRP A 116 16.99 0.74 5.68
C TRP A 116 15.62 0.49 5.06
N GLU A 117 14.60 0.51 5.90
CA GLU A 117 13.18 0.54 5.52
C GLU A 117 12.58 1.84 6.04
N TYR A 118 11.40 2.21 5.53
CA TYR A 118 10.71 3.42 5.96
C TYR A 118 9.60 3.03 6.93
N GLU A 119 9.44 3.77 8.03
CA GLU A 119 8.42 3.49 9.03
C GLU A 119 7.54 4.73 9.25
N VAL A 120 6.23 4.49 9.22
CA VAL A 120 5.20 5.37 9.75
C VAL A 120 4.49 4.62 10.87
N ASP A 121 4.75 5.03 12.10
CA ASP A 121 4.28 4.37 13.30
C ASP A 121 2.77 4.60 13.48
N ILE A 122 2.00 3.53 13.26
CA ILE A 122 0.56 3.57 13.36
C ILE A 122 0.05 3.64 14.81
N GLU A 123 0.89 3.40 15.83
CA GLU A 123 0.58 3.58 17.25
C GLU A 123 0.46 5.06 17.64
N LEU A 124 1.09 5.95 16.87
CA LEU A 124 1.09 7.37 17.17
C LEU A 124 -0.12 8.07 16.53
N PRO A 125 -0.90 8.85 17.32
CA PRO A 125 -2.07 9.55 16.79
C PRO A 125 -1.69 10.80 15.99
N ASP A 126 -0.53 11.39 16.27
CA ASP A 126 -0.07 12.60 15.60
C ASP A 126 0.82 12.25 14.41
N ARG A 127 0.41 12.70 13.23
CA ARG A 127 1.06 12.44 11.94
C ARG A 127 2.52 12.91 11.90
N GLU A 128 2.85 14.01 12.58
CA GLU A 128 4.20 14.57 12.52
C GLU A 128 5.16 13.70 13.33
N THR A 129 4.68 13.14 14.44
CA THR A 129 5.44 12.18 15.24
C THR A 129 5.40 10.76 14.69
N ALA A 130 4.34 10.36 13.98
CA ALA A 130 4.20 9.03 13.40
C ALA A 130 5.21 8.76 12.28
N ASP A 131 5.55 9.79 11.49
CA ASP A 131 6.53 9.68 10.41
C ASP A 131 7.98 9.65 10.94
N TYR A 132 8.48 8.45 11.27
CA TYR A 132 9.84 8.24 11.75
C TYR A 132 10.88 8.35 10.64
N GLY A 133 10.48 8.15 9.38
CA GLY A 133 11.37 8.09 8.24
C GLY A 133 12.12 6.76 8.15
N PHE A 134 13.35 6.80 7.63
CA PHE A 134 14.17 5.59 7.54
C PHE A 134 14.61 5.05 8.91
N VAL A 135 14.31 3.76 9.15
CA VAL A 135 14.72 2.97 10.31
C VAL A 135 15.55 1.76 9.84
N PRO A 136 16.41 1.18 10.70
CA PRO A 136 17.14 -0.02 10.36
C PRO A 136 16.16 -1.14 9.96
N ALA A 137 16.43 -1.79 8.84
CA ALA A 137 15.57 -2.81 8.29
C ALA A 137 15.43 -4.01 9.22
N ARG A 138 14.25 -4.59 9.23
CA ARG A 138 13.91 -5.76 10.05
C ARG A 138 13.33 -6.85 9.16
N THR A 139 13.60 -8.10 9.51
CA THR A 139 12.90 -9.25 8.92
C THR A 139 12.32 -10.08 10.05
N ASN A 140 11.20 -10.75 9.79
CA ASN A 140 10.69 -11.76 10.70
C ASN A 140 11.69 -12.91 10.78
N SER A 141 12.47 -12.95 11.86
CA SER A 141 13.33 -14.10 12.16
C SER A 141 12.53 -15.14 12.92
N PHE A 142 12.54 -16.39 12.46
CA PHE A 142 11.91 -17.47 13.20
C PHE A 142 12.53 -17.62 14.60
N LEU A 143 11.68 -17.68 15.63
CA LEU A 143 12.08 -17.88 17.04
C LEU A 143 12.82 -19.21 17.27
N ARG A 144 12.67 -20.18 16.36
CA ARG A 144 13.45 -21.43 16.37
C ARG A 144 14.53 -21.34 15.30
N PRO A 145 15.80 -21.58 15.65
CA PRO A 145 16.87 -21.63 14.66
C PRO A 145 16.53 -22.72 13.63
N SER A 146 16.39 -22.31 12.38
CA SER A 146 16.38 -23.25 11.26
C SER A 146 17.83 -23.71 10.99
N GLU A 147 18.02 -24.85 10.33
CA GLU A 147 19.36 -25.26 9.86
C GLU A 147 19.88 -24.34 8.73
N ASP A 148 18.99 -23.55 8.11
CA ASP A 148 19.34 -22.52 7.15
C ASP A 148 19.79 -21.24 7.87
N THR A 149 21.06 -20.85 7.67
CA THR A 149 21.64 -19.64 8.28
C THR A 149 21.23 -18.36 7.57
N TRP A 150 20.56 -18.44 6.41
CA TRP A 150 20.14 -17.27 5.64
C TRP A 150 19.40 -16.24 6.49
N ASP A 151 18.41 -16.69 7.26
CA ASP A 151 17.57 -15.80 8.04
C ASP A 151 18.38 -15.07 9.12
N SER A 152 19.34 -15.77 9.77
CA SER A 152 20.23 -15.18 10.77
C SER A 152 21.27 -14.25 10.16
N ASP A 153 21.81 -14.59 8.99
CA ASP A 153 22.84 -13.82 8.30
C ASP A 153 22.27 -12.51 7.73
N HIS A 154 20.97 -12.48 7.45
CA HIS A 154 20.28 -11.35 6.83
C HIS A 154 19.16 -10.75 7.71
N VAL A 155 19.21 -10.92 9.03
CA VAL A 155 18.16 -10.44 9.94
C VAL A 155 17.94 -8.92 9.89
N GLY A 156 19.00 -8.15 9.62
CA GLY A 156 18.97 -6.68 9.54
C GLY A 156 18.80 -6.14 8.12
N PHE A 157 18.15 -6.87 7.23
CA PHE A 157 17.97 -6.48 5.84
C PHE A 157 16.53 -6.69 5.35
N ALA A 158 15.99 -5.66 4.69
CA ALA A 158 14.76 -5.74 3.93
C ALA A 158 15.04 -6.10 2.48
N GLY A 159 14.02 -6.54 1.75
CA GLY A 159 14.11 -6.80 0.31
C GLY A 159 13.60 -5.63 -0.52
N LEU A 160 14.32 -5.26 -1.56
CA LEU A 160 13.89 -4.31 -2.58
C LEU A 160 13.46 -5.07 -3.84
N PHE A 161 12.16 -5.02 -4.14
CA PHE A 161 11.54 -5.76 -5.24
C PHE A 161 11.03 -4.82 -6.33
N GLU A 162 10.99 -5.28 -7.57
CA GLU A 162 10.39 -4.53 -8.69
C GLU A 162 8.92 -4.92 -8.87
N LEU A 163 8.06 -3.91 -9.02
CA LEU A 163 6.63 -4.09 -9.26
C LEU A 163 6.30 -3.85 -10.74
N ASN A 164 5.87 -4.92 -11.41
CA ASN A 164 5.51 -4.93 -12.83
C ASN A 164 4.00 -4.88 -13.07
N SER A 165 3.18 -5.16 -12.05
CA SER A 165 1.72 -5.13 -12.19
C SER A 165 1.01 -4.73 -10.89
N PHE A 166 -0.22 -4.26 -11.04
CA PHE A 166 -1.10 -3.98 -9.90
C PHE A 166 -1.42 -5.25 -9.09
N GLN A 167 -1.48 -6.40 -9.77
CA GLN A 167 -1.68 -7.69 -9.11
C GLN A 167 -0.51 -8.02 -8.17
N GLN A 168 0.74 -7.75 -8.55
CA GLN A 168 1.89 -7.95 -7.66
C GLN A 168 1.82 -7.06 -6.41
N LEU A 169 1.42 -5.79 -6.55
CA LEU A 169 1.19 -4.93 -5.38
C LEU A 169 0.10 -5.52 -4.47
N THR A 170 -0.99 -6.02 -5.07
CA THR A 170 -2.08 -6.66 -4.33
C THR A 170 -1.61 -7.93 -3.62
N ASP A 171 -0.84 -8.79 -4.28
CA ASP A 171 -0.37 -10.04 -3.70
C ASP A 171 0.64 -9.81 -2.57
N ILE A 172 1.52 -8.82 -2.68
CA ILE A 172 2.44 -8.43 -1.59
C ILE A 172 1.67 -7.92 -0.38
N ASP A 173 0.75 -6.98 -0.58
CA ASP A 173 -0.07 -6.42 0.51
C ASP A 173 -0.93 -7.50 1.19
N ARG A 174 -1.42 -8.49 0.43
CA ARG A 174 -2.13 -9.66 0.97
C ARG A 174 -1.24 -10.55 1.83
N MET A 175 0.05 -10.66 1.53
CA MET A 175 0.99 -11.40 2.39
C MET A 175 1.24 -10.68 3.70
N LEU A 176 1.36 -9.36 3.65
CA LEU A 176 1.43 -8.51 4.84
C LEU A 176 0.14 -8.55 5.67
N ALA A 177 -0.99 -8.89 5.07
CA ALA A 177 -2.27 -8.96 5.77
C ALA A 177 -2.37 -10.06 6.82
N GLY A 178 -1.46 -11.05 6.81
CA GLY A 178 -1.36 -12.03 7.88
C GLY A 178 -0.81 -11.45 9.20
N ASP A 179 -0.29 -10.22 9.15
CA ASP A 179 0.23 -9.47 10.30
C ASP A 179 -0.79 -8.41 10.76
N THR A 180 -0.59 -7.91 11.98
CA THR A 180 -1.49 -6.95 12.64
C THR A 180 -1.43 -5.56 11.97
N CYS A 181 -0.32 -5.29 11.28
CA CYS A 181 -0.07 -4.09 10.50
C CYS A 181 0.42 -4.49 9.11
N SER A 182 0.06 -3.72 8.09
CA SER A 182 0.68 -3.83 6.78
C SER A 182 1.39 -2.53 6.47
N GLU A 183 2.71 -2.61 6.40
CA GLU A 183 3.59 -1.51 6.03
C GLU A 183 4.28 -1.85 4.71
N LEU A 184 4.02 -1.04 3.68
CA LEU A 184 4.64 -1.18 2.38
C LEU A 184 5.07 0.18 1.83
N THR A 185 6.32 0.23 1.39
CA THR A 185 6.89 1.45 0.82
C THR A 185 7.14 1.27 -0.66
N VAL A 186 6.66 2.19 -1.50
CA VAL A 186 6.82 2.20 -2.96
C VAL A 186 7.61 3.41 -3.42
N PHE A 187 8.69 3.17 -4.15
CA PHE A 187 9.44 4.17 -4.90
C PHE A 187 9.04 4.11 -6.38
N ALA A 188 8.66 5.24 -6.96
CA ALA A 188 8.36 5.38 -8.38
C ALA A 188 9.39 6.27 -9.06
N LEU A 189 10.26 5.65 -9.86
CA LEU A 189 11.49 6.24 -10.40
C LEU A 189 11.42 6.37 -11.93
N HIS A 190 12.00 7.42 -12.48
CA HIS A 190 11.82 7.80 -13.89
C HIS A 190 12.73 7.09 -14.90
N ARG A 191 13.86 6.50 -14.46
CA ARG A 191 14.93 6.06 -15.37
C ARG A 191 15.43 4.65 -15.08
N SER A 192 15.86 3.96 -16.14
CA SER A 192 16.69 2.75 -16.04
C SER A 192 17.97 3.05 -15.25
N GLY A 193 18.34 2.20 -14.29
CA GLY A 193 19.51 2.37 -13.41
C GLY A 193 19.23 3.09 -12.08
N ARG A 194 18.05 3.69 -11.91
CA ARG A 194 17.65 4.30 -10.62
C ARG A 194 17.47 3.25 -9.52
N ARG A 195 17.16 2.00 -9.88
CA ARG A 195 17.13 0.85 -8.95
C ARG A 195 18.45 0.71 -8.19
N ASP A 196 19.57 0.68 -8.90
CA ASP A 196 20.89 0.46 -8.29
C ASP A 196 21.30 1.65 -7.42
N THR A 197 20.92 2.86 -7.84
CA THR A 197 21.16 4.08 -7.05
C THR A 197 20.33 4.08 -5.76
N LEU A 198 19.06 3.70 -5.82
CA LEU A 198 18.20 3.52 -4.66
C LEU A 198 18.77 2.44 -3.73
N ALA A 199 19.11 1.27 -4.26
CA ALA A 199 19.68 0.18 -3.47
C ALA A 199 21.00 0.58 -2.80
N ALA A 200 21.87 1.31 -3.50
CA ALA A 200 23.12 1.82 -2.94
C ALA A 200 22.87 2.81 -1.81
N ALA A 201 21.92 3.75 -1.95
CA ALA A 201 21.55 4.70 -0.91
C ALA A 201 20.98 4.00 0.33
N LEU A 202 20.09 3.02 0.13
CA LEU A 202 19.46 2.26 1.22
C LEU A 202 20.37 1.18 1.83
N SER A 203 21.55 0.95 1.27
CA SER A 203 22.54 0.01 1.79
C SER A 203 23.69 0.67 2.54
N GLN A 204 23.64 2.00 2.71
CA GLN A 204 24.65 2.75 3.45
C GLN A 204 24.60 2.43 4.95
N ILE A 205 25.74 2.63 5.62
CA ILE A 205 25.82 2.50 7.08
C ILE A 205 25.04 3.63 7.75
N ASP A 206 25.16 4.84 7.21
CA ASP A 206 24.45 6.00 7.71
C ASP A 206 22.99 5.99 7.22
N ARG A 207 22.13 6.60 8.04
CA ARG A 207 20.71 6.75 7.73
C ARG A 207 20.53 7.57 6.44
N PRO A 208 19.81 7.05 5.43
CA PRO A 208 19.60 7.77 4.20
C PRO A 208 18.67 8.98 4.38
N ASP A 209 18.83 9.96 3.51
CA ASP A 209 17.94 11.11 3.37
C ASP A 209 17.04 10.93 2.15
N LEU A 210 15.72 10.90 2.37
CA LEU A 210 14.74 10.70 1.30
C LEU A 210 14.78 11.85 0.28
N ALA A 211 15.04 13.08 0.72
CA ALA A 211 15.13 14.23 -0.18
C ALA A 211 16.34 14.16 -1.11
N ALA A 212 17.43 13.55 -0.64
CA ALA A 212 18.61 13.28 -1.47
C ALA A 212 18.41 12.07 -2.41
N ILE A 213 17.53 11.13 -2.06
CA ILE A 213 17.21 9.96 -2.89
C ILE A 213 16.33 10.36 -4.06
N LEU A 214 15.26 11.13 -3.83
CA LEU A 214 14.24 11.40 -4.85
C LEU A 214 14.69 12.50 -5.83
N GLU A 215 14.63 12.21 -7.13
CA GLU A 215 14.82 13.19 -8.19
C GLU A 215 13.51 13.92 -8.55
N PRO A 216 13.56 15.12 -9.16
CA PRO A 216 12.38 15.80 -9.68
C PRO A 216 11.46 14.89 -10.50
N GLY A 217 10.18 14.84 -10.12
CA GLY A 217 9.15 14.02 -10.73
C GLY A 217 9.01 12.61 -10.15
N GLU A 218 9.98 12.13 -9.36
CA GLU A 218 9.86 10.86 -8.64
C GLU A 218 8.89 10.99 -7.46
N ILE A 219 8.26 9.86 -7.12
CA ILE A 219 7.24 9.79 -6.08
C ILE A 219 7.59 8.65 -5.14
N PHE A 220 7.53 8.94 -3.85
CA PHE A 220 7.57 7.98 -2.77
C PHE A 220 6.16 7.83 -2.21
N VAL A 221 5.73 6.60 -1.93
CA VAL A 221 4.47 6.31 -1.27
C VAL A 221 4.72 5.32 -0.15
N ASP A 222 4.20 5.60 1.03
CA ASP A 222 4.18 4.68 2.16
C ASP A 222 2.72 4.39 2.53
N MET A 223 2.41 3.10 2.71
CA MET A 223 1.11 2.63 3.16
C MET A 223 1.31 1.87 4.46
N ALA A 224 0.90 2.47 5.58
CA ALA A 224 0.95 1.87 6.91
C ALA A 224 -0.49 1.67 7.41
N VAL A 225 -0.94 0.42 7.45
CA VAL A 225 -2.36 0.08 7.62
C VAL A 225 -2.54 -0.79 8.87
N ASP A 226 -3.43 -0.35 9.76
CA ASP A 226 -3.94 -1.18 10.85
C ASP A 226 -4.92 -2.24 10.30
N ARG A 227 -4.66 -3.50 10.64
CA ARG A 227 -5.44 -4.67 10.22
C ARG A 227 -6.08 -5.41 11.39
N GLU A 228 -5.62 -5.20 12.61
CA GLU A 228 -6.20 -5.77 13.82
C GLU A 228 -7.10 -4.77 14.51
N CYS A 229 -8.41 -4.95 14.32
CA CYS A 229 -9.44 -4.09 14.91
C CYS A 229 -9.22 -3.79 16.40
N GLY A 230 -8.66 -2.60 16.68
CA GLY A 230 -8.56 -2.03 18.02
C GLY A 230 -7.18 -2.08 18.68
N ALA A 231 -6.13 -2.57 18.01
CA ALA A 231 -4.77 -2.49 18.54
C ALA A 231 -4.15 -1.10 18.33
N PHE A 232 -4.43 -0.48 17.17
CA PHE A 232 -3.78 0.76 16.76
C PHE A 232 -4.79 1.91 16.52
N PRO A 233 -4.39 3.16 16.75
CA PRO A 233 -5.30 4.29 16.60
C PRO A 233 -5.62 4.62 15.14
N ARG A 234 -4.69 4.43 14.18
CA ARG A 234 -4.79 5.01 12.83
C ARG A 234 -4.18 4.16 11.72
N SER A 235 -4.62 4.39 10.49
CA SER A 235 -3.91 4.01 9.27
C SER A 235 -3.43 5.26 8.52
N TYR A 236 -2.29 5.15 7.84
CA TYR A 236 -1.65 6.23 7.12
C TYR A 236 -1.38 5.87 5.66
N LEU A 237 -1.61 6.85 4.78
CA LEU A 237 -1.13 6.84 3.41
C LEU A 237 -0.33 8.12 3.20
N THR A 238 0.98 7.99 3.03
CA THR A 238 1.91 9.12 2.91
C THR A 238 2.52 9.13 1.52
N VAL A 239 2.42 10.26 0.83
CA VAL A 239 3.03 10.49 -0.49
C VAL A 239 4.05 11.61 -0.35
N LYS A 240 5.29 11.37 -0.79
CA LYS A 240 6.36 12.38 -0.76
C LYS A 240 6.95 12.58 -2.16
N THR A 241 7.23 13.83 -2.50
CA THR A 241 7.83 14.19 -3.79
C THR A 241 8.61 15.51 -3.71
N PRO A 242 9.69 15.71 -4.51
CA PRO A 242 10.47 16.95 -4.49
C PRO A 242 9.72 18.21 -4.94
N HIS A 243 8.63 18.06 -5.70
CA HIS A 243 7.87 19.19 -6.24
C HIS A 243 6.38 19.06 -5.95
N GLU A 244 5.76 20.18 -5.62
CA GLU A 244 4.31 20.26 -5.45
C GLU A 244 3.59 19.70 -6.68
N THR A 245 2.59 18.86 -6.44
CA THR A 245 1.79 18.25 -7.48
C THR A 245 0.30 18.30 -7.12
N ARG A 246 -0.53 18.58 -8.13
CA ARG A 246 -1.99 18.48 -8.03
C ARG A 246 -2.51 17.07 -8.31
N GLN A 247 -1.61 16.15 -8.69
CA GLN A 247 -1.97 14.79 -9.06
C GLN A 247 -2.56 14.02 -7.86
N VAL A 248 -2.09 14.29 -6.64
CA VAL A 248 -2.61 13.67 -5.42
C VAL A 248 -4.08 14.02 -5.22
N ASP A 249 -4.42 15.32 -5.17
CA ASP A 249 -5.80 15.77 -4.99
C ASP A 249 -6.71 15.30 -6.12
N HIS A 250 -6.26 15.38 -7.38
CA HIS A 250 -7.05 14.93 -8.53
C HIS A 250 -7.36 13.42 -8.47
N LEU A 251 -6.39 12.59 -8.10
CA LEU A 251 -6.62 11.15 -7.96
C LEU A 251 -7.47 10.84 -6.73
N ALA A 252 -7.25 11.53 -5.61
CA ALA A 252 -8.08 11.41 -4.41
C ALA A 252 -9.55 11.72 -4.71
N ASP A 253 -9.82 12.80 -5.44
CA ASP A 253 -11.17 13.17 -5.89
C ASP A 253 -11.78 12.10 -6.80
N HIS A 254 -11.01 11.59 -7.77
CA HIS A 254 -11.47 10.52 -8.66
C HIS A 254 -11.88 9.27 -7.87
N PHE A 255 -11.01 8.78 -6.99
CA PHE A 255 -11.30 7.59 -6.19
C PHE A 255 -12.40 7.83 -5.16
N SER A 256 -12.51 9.04 -4.59
CA SER A 256 -13.65 9.41 -3.73
C SER A 256 -14.97 9.33 -4.49
N GLN A 257 -15.02 9.84 -5.72
CA GLN A 257 -16.21 9.75 -6.57
C GLN A 257 -16.49 8.31 -7.03
N ALA A 258 -15.46 7.52 -7.35
CA ALA A 258 -15.61 6.12 -7.70
C ALA A 258 -16.17 5.31 -6.53
N PHE A 259 -15.68 5.57 -5.31
CA PHE A 259 -16.18 4.94 -4.10
C PHE A 259 -17.64 5.30 -3.83
N ARG A 260 -18.04 6.57 -3.97
CA ARG A 260 -19.47 6.95 -3.86
C ARG A 260 -20.36 6.20 -4.84
N ARG A 261 -19.96 6.12 -6.12
CA ARG A 261 -20.71 5.35 -7.12
C ARG A 261 -20.82 3.87 -6.73
N TYR A 262 -19.76 3.29 -6.17
CA TYR A 262 -19.77 1.94 -5.65
C TYR A 262 -20.77 1.79 -4.48
N LEU A 263 -20.72 2.70 -3.51
CA LEU A 263 -21.62 2.72 -2.36
C LEU A 263 -23.10 2.84 -2.78
N ASP A 264 -23.40 3.65 -3.79
CA ASP A 264 -24.76 3.82 -4.30
C ASP A 264 -25.32 2.54 -4.96
N MET A 265 -24.45 1.66 -5.49
CA MET A 265 -24.86 0.43 -6.18
C MET A 265 -24.69 -0.84 -5.36
N VAL A 266 -23.91 -0.84 -4.27
CA VAL A 266 -23.52 -2.06 -3.54
C VAL A 266 -24.71 -2.88 -3.05
N GLY A 267 -25.82 -2.22 -2.69
CA GLY A 267 -27.07 -2.87 -2.27
C GLY A 267 -27.81 -3.61 -3.39
N GLN A 268 -27.42 -3.38 -4.64
CA GLN A 268 -27.99 -3.99 -5.85
C GLN A 268 -27.10 -5.13 -6.40
N ILE A 269 -25.94 -5.38 -5.79
CA ILE A 269 -25.02 -6.44 -6.21
C ILE A 269 -25.49 -7.77 -5.61
N HIS A 270 -25.88 -8.72 -6.46
CA HIS A 270 -26.45 -10.01 -6.06
C HIS A 270 -25.52 -11.19 -6.33
N THR A 271 -24.56 -11.03 -7.24
CA THR A 271 -23.64 -12.09 -7.65
C THR A 271 -22.18 -11.69 -7.47
N LEU A 272 -21.31 -12.69 -7.38
CA LEU A 272 -19.86 -12.47 -7.31
C LEU A 272 -19.31 -11.82 -8.58
N ASN A 273 -19.87 -12.14 -9.75
CA ASN A 273 -19.46 -11.51 -11.01
C ASN A 273 -19.81 -10.02 -11.06
N GLU A 274 -21.00 -9.65 -10.58
CA GLU A 274 -21.39 -8.24 -10.43
C GLU A 274 -20.48 -7.52 -9.44
N PHE A 275 -20.12 -8.18 -8.33
CA PHE A 275 -19.16 -7.65 -7.37
C PHE A 275 -17.79 -7.40 -8.02
N HIS A 276 -17.23 -8.37 -8.72
CA HIS A 276 -15.96 -8.21 -9.43
C HIS A 276 -16.00 -7.05 -10.44
N ALA A 277 -17.08 -6.93 -11.23
CA ALA A 277 -17.22 -5.83 -12.18
C ALA A 277 -17.32 -4.46 -11.47
N ALA A 278 -18.03 -4.39 -10.33
CA ALA A 278 -18.13 -3.17 -9.54
C ALA A 278 -16.78 -2.77 -8.94
N ILE A 279 -16.00 -3.74 -8.42
CA ILE A 279 -14.65 -3.48 -7.90
C ILE A 279 -13.69 -3.09 -9.02
N ASP A 280 -13.72 -3.75 -10.19
CA ASP A 280 -12.92 -3.33 -11.34
C ASP A 280 -13.20 -1.86 -11.70
N GLY A 281 -14.47 -1.44 -11.69
CA GLY A 281 -14.88 -0.05 -11.92
C GLY A 281 -14.44 0.92 -10.82
N LEU A 282 -14.43 0.47 -9.56
CA LEU A 282 -13.94 1.24 -8.42
C LEU A 282 -12.44 1.49 -8.48
N LEU A 283 -11.67 0.47 -8.85
CA LEU A 283 -10.20 0.50 -8.85
C LEU A 283 -9.61 1.06 -10.16
N ALA A 284 -10.46 1.32 -11.16
CA ALA A 284 -10.02 1.85 -12.44
C ALA A 284 -9.41 3.26 -12.29
N PRO A 285 -8.22 3.52 -12.88
CA PRO A 285 -7.64 4.86 -12.90
C PRO A 285 -8.53 5.81 -13.74
N PRO A 286 -8.41 7.14 -13.56
CA PRO A 286 -9.14 8.08 -14.40
C PRO A 286 -8.78 7.86 -15.88
N HIS A 287 -9.80 7.91 -16.74
CA HIS A 287 -9.57 7.88 -18.18
C HIS A 287 -8.73 9.09 -18.57
N THR A 288 -7.49 8.86 -18.98
CA THR A 288 -6.69 9.88 -19.66
C THR A 288 -7.31 10.08 -21.03
N ALA A 289 -8.24 11.01 -21.15
CA ALA A 289 -8.66 11.54 -22.44
C ALA A 289 -7.38 12.00 -23.15
N GLY A 290 -7.05 11.37 -24.27
CA GLY A 290 -5.71 11.37 -24.85
C GLY A 290 -5.04 12.74 -24.90
N LEU A 291 -4.04 12.94 -24.04
CA LEU A 291 -2.96 13.90 -24.28
C LEU A 291 -1.87 13.19 -25.09
N HIS A 292 -2.25 12.82 -26.31
CA HIS A 292 -1.31 12.54 -27.39
C HIS A 292 -1.71 13.42 -28.55
N GLN A 293 -1.26 14.68 -28.57
CA GLN A 293 -0.94 15.43 -29.79
C GLN A 293 0.11 16.50 -29.46
N GLY A 294 1.26 16.43 -30.13
CA GLY A 294 2.20 17.54 -30.31
C GLY A 294 3.50 17.45 -29.54
#